data_AF-A0A809SIQ3-F1
#
_entry.id   AF-A0A809SIQ3-F1
#
_cell.length_a   1.000
_cell.length_b   1.000
_cell.length_c   1.000
_cell.angle_alpha   90.00
_cell.angle_beta   90.00
_cell.angle_gamma   90.00
#
_symmetry.space_group_name_H-M   'P 1'
#
loop_
_entity.id
_entity.type
_entity.pdbx_description
1 polymer ?
#
loop_
_entity_poly.entity_id
_entity_poly.type
_entity_poly.pdbx_seq_one_letter_code
_entity_poly.pdbx_strand_id
1 'polypeptide(L)' 'MTPAQRHAGLDTALLQNRVAVYAAAKQNHPERWSGAARNWQPVTVVHLNPDHQKDDDEKLKIAA' A
#
# COMPACT_ATOMS: atom_id res chain seq x y z
N MET A 1 2.99 12.16 -0.42
CA MET A 1 2.85 12.02 -1.88
C MET A 1 1.53 12.66 -2.24
N THR A 2 1.56 13.62 -3.16
CA THR A 2 0.36 14.26 -3.70
C THR A 2 -0.01 13.61 -5.04
N PRO A 3 -1.28 13.69 -5.50
CA PRO A 3 -1.66 13.17 -6.81
C PRO A 3 -0.78 13.69 -7.95
N ALA A 4 -0.45 14.98 -7.94
CA ALA A 4 0.43 15.60 -8.94
C ALA A 4 1.84 14.98 -8.94
N GLN A 5 2.44 14.72 -7.77
CA GLN A 5 3.75 14.08 -7.66
C GLN A 5 3.73 12.65 -8.22
N ARG A 6 2.64 11.92 -8.01
CA ARG A 6 2.45 10.59 -8.59
C ARG A 6 2.30 10.63 -10.11
N HIS A 7 1.49 11.55 -10.64
CA HIS A 7 1.35 11.70 -12.10
C HIS A 7 2.66 12.11 -12.78
N ALA A 8 3.51 12.85 -12.07
CA ALA A 8 4.86 13.19 -12.53
C ALA A 8 5.90 12.07 -12.29
N GLY A 9 5.52 10.92 -11.72
CA GLY A 9 6.43 9.80 -11.40
C GLY A 9 7.46 10.07 -10.29
N LEU A 10 7.34 11.21 -9.59
CA LEU A 10 8.26 11.62 -8.52
C LEU A 10 8.06 10.84 -7.21
N ASP A 11 6.94 10.11 -7.12
CA ASP A 11 6.61 9.29 -5.96
C ASP A 11 7.59 8.13 -5.76
N THR A 12 8.14 7.57 -6.83
CA THR A 12 9.10 6.45 -6.76
C THR A 12 10.34 6.83 -5.95
N ALA A 13 10.99 7.94 -6.31
CA ALA A 13 12.18 8.43 -5.60
C ALA A 13 11.85 8.80 -4.14
N LEU A 14 10.67 9.37 -3.90
CA LEU A 14 10.22 9.71 -2.55
C LEU A 14 10.03 8.45 -1.68
N LEU A 15 9.42 7.40 -2.23
CA LEU A 15 9.21 6.13 -1.53
C LEU A 15 10.53 5.41 -1.25
N GLN A 16 11.48 5.42 -2.18
CA GLN A 16 12.83 4.88 -1.97
C GLN A 16 13.55 5.61 -0.82
N ASN A 17 13.47 6.94 -0.78
CA ASN A 17 14.05 7.71 0.33
C ASN A 17 13.42 7.34 1.67
N ARG A 18 12.10 7.14 1.71
CA ARG A 18 11.41 6.68 2.94
C ARG A 18 11.88 5.32 3.42
N VAL A 19 12.17 4.38 2.52
CA VAL A 19 12.76 3.09 2.90
C VAL A 19 14.09 3.31 3.61
N ALA A 20 14.98 4.14 3.05
CA ALA A 20 16.29 4.41 3.64
C ALA A 20 16.18 5.06 5.03
N VAL A 21 15.33 6.08 5.18
CA VAL A 21 15.11 6.77 6.45
C VAL A 21 14.59 5.81 7.52
N TYR A 22 13.60 4.98 7.18
CA TYR A 22 13.00 4.05 8.13
C TYR A 22 13.96 2.91 8.50
N ALA A 23 14.78 2.44 7.55
CA ALA A 23 15.82 1.46 7.82
C ALA A 23 16.88 2.00 8.79
N ALA A 24 17.37 3.23 8.55
CA ALA A 24 18.33 3.89 9.43
C ALA A 24 17.74 4.14 10.83
N ALA A 25 16.49 4.62 10.90
CA ALA A 25 15.81 4.85 12.17
C ALA A 25 15.64 3.55 12.98
N LYS A 26 15.32 2.44 12.32
CA LYS A 26 15.22 1.12 12.96
C LYS A 26 16.59 0.60 13.43
N GLN A 27 17.65 0.83 12.67
CA GLN A 27 19.00 0.46 13.07
C GLN A 27 19.47 1.24 14.31
N ASN A 28 19.12 2.52 14.40
CA ASN A 28 19.52 3.37 15.52
C ASN A 28 18.77 3.05 16.83
N HIS A 29 17.48 2.69 16.73
CA HIS A 29 16.62 2.46 17.90
C HIS A 29 15.75 1.20 17.72
N PRO A 30 16.35 0.00 17.65
CA PRO A 30 15.59 -1.24 17.40
C PRO A 30 14.52 -1.51 18.47
N GLU A 31 14.73 -1.08 19.71
CA GLU A 31 13.81 -1.23 20.84
C GLU A 31 12.45 -0.54 20.63
N ARG A 32 12.39 0.48 19.78
CA ARG A 32 11.13 1.17 19.44
C ARG A 32 10.27 0.42 18.44
N TRP A 33 10.81 -0.60 17.77
CA TRP A 33 10.14 -1.30 16.68
C TRP A 33 9.78 -2.71 17.11
N SER A 34 8.47 -3.00 17.19
CA SER A 34 7.98 -4.36 17.49
C SER A 34 8.17 -5.36 16.33
N GLY A 35 8.53 -4.88 15.14
CA GLY A 35 8.62 -5.72 13.94
C GLY A 35 9.31 -5.03 12.76
N ALA A 36 8.97 -5.46 11.55
CA ALA A 36 9.49 -4.88 10.32
C ALA A 36 9.13 -3.38 10.20
N ALA A 37 9.97 -2.62 9.49
CA ALA A 37 9.62 -1.26 9.12
C ALA A 37 8.44 -1.26 8.14
N ARG A 38 7.71 -0.14 8.07
CA ARG A 38 6.55 0.01 7.19
C ARG A 38 6.91 -0.33 5.73
N ASN A 39 6.05 -1.10 5.06
CA ASN A 39 6.19 -1.35 3.62
C ASN A 39 5.92 -0.04 2.85
N TRP A 40 6.95 0.44 2.16
CA TRP A 40 6.90 1.65 1.33
C TRP A 40 6.86 1.33 -0.18
N GLN A 41 6.51 0.09 -0.57
CA GLN A 41 6.28 -0.23 -1.97
C GLN A 41 5.11 0.60 -2.55
N PRO A 42 5.22 1.06 -3.80
CA PRO A 42 4.15 1.79 -4.45
C PRO A 42 2.94 0.87 -4.68
N VAL A 43 1.75 1.38 -4.40
CA VAL A 43 0.49 0.72 -4.77
C VAL A 43 0.24 1.02 -6.25
N THR A 44 0.24 0.00 -7.10
CA THR A 44 0.15 0.17 -8.56
C THR A 44 -1.29 0.28 -9.04
N VAL A 45 -2.21 -0.46 -8.45
CA VAL A 45 -3.61 -0.55 -8.87
C VAL A 45 -4.54 -0.34 -7.67
N VAL A 46 -5.58 0.46 -7.87
CA VAL A 46 -6.64 0.70 -6.89
C VAL A 46 -7.97 0.67 -7.65
N HIS A 47 -8.95 -0.09 -7.15
CA HIS A 47 -10.30 -0.17 -7.71
C HIS A 47 -11.23 0.74 -6.90
N LEU A 48 -12.02 1.60 -7.56
CA LEU A 48 -12.88 2.59 -6.90
C LEU A 48 -14.19 1.97 -6.34
N ASN A 49 -14.54 0.79 -6.83
CA ASN A 49 -15.45 -0.18 -6.24
C ASN A 49 -14.92 -1.55 -6.67
N PRO A 50 -14.88 -2.57 -5.80
CA PRO A 50 -14.66 -3.92 -6.29
C PRO A 50 -15.77 -4.25 -7.28
N ASP A 51 -15.42 -4.80 -8.45
CA ASP A 51 -16.42 -5.48 -9.28
C ASP A 51 -17.04 -6.55 -8.39
N HIS A 52 -18.37 -6.53 -8.22
CA HIS A 52 -19.06 -7.64 -7.58
C HIS A 52 -18.63 -8.90 -8.33
N GLN A 53 -17.82 -9.73 -7.66
CA GLN A 53 -17.46 -11.03 -8.21
C GLN A 53 -18.79 -11.78 -8.36
N LYS A 54 -18.98 -12.44 -9.51
CA LYS A 54 -20.19 -13.20 -9.85
C LYS A 54 -20.56 -14.29 -8.83
N ASP A 55 -19.69 -14.52 -7.84
CA ASP A 55 -19.89 -15.42 -6.70
C ASP A 55 -20.98 -14.91 -5.73
N ASP A 56 -21.24 -13.60 -5.67
CA ASP A 56 -22.33 -13.04 -4.86
C ASP A 56 -23.71 -13.29 -5.48
N ASP A 57 -23.80 -13.34 -6.81
CA ASP A 57 -25.04 -13.66 -7.53
C ASP A 57 -25.45 -15.13 -7.36
N GLU A 58 -24.50 -16.05 -7.19
CA GLU A 58 -24.80 -17.47 -6.97
C GLU A 58 -25.36 -17.71 -5.56
N LYS A 59 -24.82 -17.01 -4.54
CA LYS A 59 -25.36 -17.06 -3.17
C LYS A 59 -26.78 -16.50 -3.05
N LEU A 60 -27.17 -15.53 -3.89
CA LEU A 60 -28.50 -14.94 -3.85
C LEU A 60 -29.58 -15.83 -4.49
N LYS A 61 -29.20 -16.73 -5.42
CA LYS A 61 -30.13 -17.65 -6.09
C LYS A 61 -30.48 -18.91 -5.29
N ILE A 62 -29.59 -19.33 -4.38
CA ILE A 62 -29.79 -20.53 -3.56
C ILE A 62 -30.69 -20.24 -2.34
N ALA A 63 -30.92 -18.96 -2.04
CA ALA A 63 -31.71 -18.50 -0.90
C ALA A 63 -33.16 -18.06 -1.24
N ALA A 64 -33.67 -18.39 -2.43
CA ALA A 64 -35.01 -18.03 -2.91
C ALA A 64 -35.92 -19.25 -3.13
#